data_AF-A0A7S2ACY3-F1
#
_entry.id   AF-A0A7S2ACY3-F1
#
_cell.length_a   1.000
_cell.length_b   1.000
_cell.length_c   1.000
_cell.angle_alpha   90.00
_cell.angle_beta   90.00
_cell.angle_gamma   90.00
#
_symmetry.space_group_name_H-M   'P 1'
#
loop_
_entity.id
_entity.type
_entity.pdbx_description
1 polymer ?
#
loop_
_entity_poly.entity_id
_entity_poly.type
_entity_poly.pdbx_seq_one_letter_code
_entity_poly.pdbx_strand_id
1 'polypeptide(L)'
;LAQARPRSTHHSRGHPSHPPPVFSASNRIMAEEEGSWDQTIEEWVISEGYCCAGALAQIADGMFYAAAPVADEAGWAIVYKDDHEEDILQDDDTTKKMTINEPACLLAAINTGKAPPGGLWLGGLKYNVVRYEPEFDVEGGTLCICSAARPKKGV
;
A
#
# COMPACT_ATOMS: atom_id res chain seq x y z
N LEU A 1 -24.89 -77.33 22.21
CA LEU A 1 -25.08 -78.29 21.10
C LEU A 1 -25.29 -77.49 19.82
N ALA A 2 -24.47 -77.74 18.82
CA ALA A 2 -24.39 -77.03 17.55
C ALA A 2 -25.60 -77.28 16.64
N GLN A 3 -25.86 -76.37 15.69
CA GLN A 3 -26.17 -76.74 14.31
C GLN A 3 -25.87 -75.59 13.33
N ALA A 4 -25.40 -75.98 12.15
CA ALA A 4 -24.66 -75.18 11.18
C ALA A 4 -25.44 -74.91 9.88
N ARG A 5 -25.11 -73.76 9.26
CA ARG A 5 -25.19 -73.23 7.87
C ARG A 5 -25.95 -74.00 6.75
N PRO A 6 -26.40 -73.28 5.70
CA PRO A 6 -25.56 -73.21 4.50
C PRO A 6 -25.37 -71.82 3.86
N ARG A 7 -24.27 -71.75 3.09
CA ARG A 7 -23.74 -70.66 2.24
C ARG A 7 -24.68 -70.31 1.09
N SER A 8 -24.78 -69.02 0.76
CA SER A 8 -25.06 -68.58 -0.62
C SER A 8 -24.06 -67.51 -1.03
N THR A 9 -23.49 -67.71 -2.21
CA THR A 9 -22.39 -66.97 -2.83
C THR A 9 -22.94 -66.01 -3.88
N HIS A 10 -22.63 -64.71 -3.78
CA HIS A 10 -22.61 -63.83 -4.96
C HIS A 10 -21.38 -62.91 -4.94
N HIS A 11 -20.43 -63.29 -5.80
CA HIS A 11 -19.63 -62.45 -6.70
C HIS A 11 -19.38 -60.99 -6.33
N SER A 12 -18.16 -60.78 -5.82
CA SER A 12 -17.14 -59.83 -6.30
C SER A 12 -17.62 -58.58 -7.04
N ARG A 13 -17.39 -57.43 -6.42
CA ARG A 13 -16.75 -56.29 -7.07
C ARG A 13 -16.06 -55.44 -5.99
N GLY A 14 -14.74 -55.52 -5.97
CA GLY A 14 -13.90 -54.65 -5.15
C GLY A 14 -14.14 -53.21 -5.58
N HIS A 15 -14.65 -52.41 -4.65
CA HIS A 15 -14.64 -50.97 -4.81
C HIS A 15 -13.27 -50.48 -4.33
N PRO A 16 -12.50 -49.73 -5.14
CA PRO A 16 -11.28 -49.13 -4.66
C PRO A 16 -11.64 -48.18 -3.53
N SER A 17 -11.03 -48.41 -2.36
CA SER A 17 -10.94 -47.43 -1.29
C SER A 17 -10.19 -46.22 -1.84
N HIS A 18 -10.92 -45.26 -2.42
CA HIS A 18 -10.38 -43.93 -2.60
C HIS A 18 -10.01 -43.44 -1.21
N PRO A 19 -8.74 -43.08 -0.94
CA PRO A 19 -8.45 -42.29 0.24
C PRO A 19 -9.33 -41.02 0.15
N PRO A 20 -9.78 -40.47 1.29
CA PRO A 20 -10.34 -39.12 1.27
C PRO A 20 -9.34 -38.22 0.53
N PRO A 21 -9.79 -37.18 -0.20
CA PRO A 21 -8.84 -36.21 -0.71
C PRO A 21 -8.01 -35.79 0.48
N VAL A 22 -6.72 -36.15 0.47
CA VAL A 22 -5.75 -35.50 1.31
C VAL A 22 -5.94 -34.06 0.88
N PHE A 23 -6.59 -33.27 1.73
CA PHE A 23 -6.37 -31.84 1.70
C PHE A 23 -4.86 -31.78 1.87
N SER A 24 -4.17 -31.73 0.72
CA SER A 24 -2.82 -31.26 0.64
C SER A 24 -2.92 -29.98 1.44
N ALA A 25 -2.34 -29.99 2.64
CA ALA A 25 -1.96 -28.77 3.28
C ALA A 25 -1.03 -28.15 2.25
N SER A 26 -1.62 -27.40 1.31
CA SER A 26 -0.91 -26.58 0.36
C SER A 26 -0.02 -25.79 1.26
N ASN A 27 1.25 -26.19 1.17
CA ASN A 27 2.37 -25.76 1.95
C ASN A 27 2.11 -24.28 2.27
N ARG A 28 1.68 -23.96 3.51
CA ARG A 28 1.80 -22.59 3.99
C ARG A 28 3.30 -22.41 4.04
N ILE A 29 3.83 -21.93 2.91
CA ILE A 29 5.18 -21.44 2.80
C ILE A 29 5.18 -20.21 3.71
N MET A 30 5.46 -20.46 4.98
CA MET A 30 5.96 -19.49 5.94
C MET A 30 7.44 -19.31 5.59
N ALA A 31 7.72 -18.78 4.39
CA ALA A 31 9.05 -18.36 3.99
C ALA A 31 8.98 -16.85 3.82
N GLU A 32 9.70 -16.17 4.71
CA GLU A 32 10.02 -14.74 4.69
C GLU A 32 8.83 -13.78 4.94
N GLU A 33 8.28 -13.79 6.16
CA GLU A 33 7.64 -12.62 6.76
C GLU A 33 8.71 -11.59 7.20
N GLU A 34 9.49 -11.05 6.26
CA GLU A 34 9.86 -9.64 6.37
C GLU A 34 8.68 -8.89 5.78
N GLY A 35 7.77 -8.42 6.64
CA GLY A 35 6.49 -7.85 6.22
C GLY A 35 6.65 -6.82 5.12
N SER A 36 6.27 -7.19 3.88
CA SER A 36 6.17 -6.24 2.77
C SER A 36 5.06 -5.27 3.13
N TRP A 37 5.45 -4.10 3.63
CA TRP A 37 4.53 -3.02 3.93
C TRP A 37 3.70 -2.61 2.72
N ASP A 38 4.20 -2.85 1.50
CA ASP A 38 3.45 -2.67 0.26
C ASP A 38 2.13 -3.46 0.26
N GLN A 39 2.18 -4.72 0.69
CA GLN A 39 0.99 -5.58 0.77
C GLN A 39 0.02 -5.12 1.86
N THR A 40 0.52 -4.61 2.98
CA THR A 40 -0.33 -4.01 4.03
C THR A 40 -1.06 -2.77 3.50
N ILE A 41 -0.39 -1.91 2.73
CA ILE A 41 -1.02 -0.73 2.12
C ILE A 41 -2.05 -1.17 1.07
N GLU A 42 -1.76 -2.18 0.25
CA GLU A 42 -2.71 -2.73 -0.72
C GLU A 42 -4.00 -3.19 -0.03
N GLU A 43 -3.88 -3.98 1.03
CA GLU A 43 -5.03 -4.51 1.76
C GLU A 43 -5.82 -3.40 2.45
N TRP A 44 -5.15 -2.49 3.17
CA TRP A 44 -5.85 -1.54 4.06
C TRP A 44 -6.26 -0.23 3.38
N VAL A 45 -5.58 0.17 2.31
CA VAL A 45 -5.77 1.48 1.68
C VAL A 45 -6.38 1.34 0.28
N ILE A 46 -5.89 0.38 -0.52
CA ILE A 46 -6.30 0.24 -1.92
C ILE A 46 -7.56 -0.60 -2.06
N SER A 47 -7.63 -1.75 -1.36
CA SER A 47 -8.68 -2.76 -1.57
C SER A 47 -10.10 -2.24 -1.25
N GLU A 48 -10.21 -1.26 -0.35
CA GLU A 48 -11.50 -0.61 -0.02
C GLU A 48 -12.05 0.24 -1.17
N GLY A 49 -11.21 0.60 -2.15
CA GLY A 49 -11.61 1.36 -3.34
C GLY A 49 -11.74 2.87 -3.14
N TYR A 50 -11.36 3.39 -1.96
CA TYR A 50 -11.38 4.83 -1.67
C TYR A 50 -10.10 5.55 -2.13
N CYS A 51 -8.96 4.86 -2.14
CA CYS A 51 -7.67 5.40 -2.53
C CYS A 51 -7.16 4.71 -3.81
N CYS A 52 -6.52 5.48 -4.69
CA CYS A 52 -5.93 4.96 -5.93
C CYS A 52 -4.44 4.59 -5.80
N ALA A 53 -3.79 5.05 -4.73
CA ALA A 53 -2.43 4.71 -4.35
C ALA A 53 -2.24 5.03 -2.85
N GLY A 54 -1.21 4.44 -2.26
CA GLY A 54 -0.80 4.68 -0.89
C GLY A 54 0.70 4.46 -0.75
N ALA A 55 1.32 5.14 0.20
CA ALA A 55 2.75 4.98 0.47
C ALA A 55 3.05 5.21 1.94
N LEU A 56 4.17 4.65 2.40
CA LEU A 56 4.73 4.94 3.71
C LEU A 56 6.11 5.57 3.55
N ALA A 57 6.35 6.62 4.34
CA ALA A 57 7.61 7.35 4.38
C ALA A 57 8.12 7.45 5.82
N GLN A 58 9.44 7.46 5.99
CA GLN A 58 10.06 7.57 7.30
C GLN A 58 10.14 9.02 7.77
N ILE A 59 9.82 9.30 9.03
CA ILE A 59 9.85 10.67 9.57
C ILE A 59 11.27 11.25 9.69
N ALA A 60 12.30 10.40 9.68
CA ALA A 60 13.69 10.81 9.83
C ALA A 60 14.18 11.69 8.67
N ASP A 61 13.77 11.38 7.44
CA ASP A 61 14.21 12.07 6.23
C ASP A 61 13.14 12.20 5.12
N GLY A 62 11.93 11.67 5.35
CA GLY A 62 10.83 11.70 4.39
C GLY A 62 10.91 10.65 3.27
N MET A 63 11.90 9.75 3.29
CA MET A 63 12.06 8.74 2.24
C MET A 63 10.96 7.69 2.29
N PHE A 64 10.41 7.39 1.11
CA PHE A 64 9.42 6.33 0.93
C PHE A 64 10.09 4.95 1.00
N TYR A 65 9.45 4.02 1.69
CA TYR A 65 9.95 2.65 1.83
C TYR A 65 8.92 1.59 1.44
N ALA A 66 7.67 2.00 1.16
CA ALA A 66 6.62 1.12 0.68
C ALA A 66 5.59 1.90 -0.12
N ALA A 67 5.03 1.26 -1.16
CA ALA A 67 4.00 1.84 -2.01
C ALA A 67 3.03 0.79 -2.54
N ALA A 68 1.76 1.18 -2.69
CA ALA A 68 0.73 0.40 -3.38
C ALA A 68 0.00 1.30 -4.40
N PRO A 69 -0.51 0.77 -5.52
CA PRO A 69 -0.70 -0.66 -5.81
C PRO A 69 0.60 -1.46 -6.05
N VAL A 70 0.65 -2.71 -5.57
CA VAL A 70 1.86 -3.54 -5.62
C VAL A 70 2.09 -4.16 -7.01
N ALA A 71 1.00 -4.47 -7.71
CA ALA A 71 1.06 -5.04 -9.04
C ALA A 71 1.86 -4.14 -10.00
N ASP A 72 2.87 -4.72 -10.65
CA ASP A 72 3.75 -4.05 -11.61
C ASP A 72 4.45 -2.80 -11.05
N GLU A 73 4.64 -2.73 -9.72
CA GLU A 73 5.21 -1.56 -9.02
C GLU A 73 4.46 -0.24 -9.31
N ALA A 74 3.17 -0.33 -9.68
CA ALA A 74 2.37 0.81 -10.12
C ALA A 74 2.27 1.91 -9.04
N GLY A 75 2.27 1.53 -7.76
CA GLY A 75 2.27 2.45 -6.62
C GLY A 75 3.45 3.41 -6.66
N TRP A 76 4.66 2.90 -6.89
CA TRP A 76 5.89 3.71 -6.95
C TRP A 76 5.81 4.77 -8.03
N ALA A 77 5.29 4.41 -9.22
CA ALA A 77 5.09 5.36 -10.31
C ALA A 77 4.05 6.46 -10.02
N ILE A 78 3.18 6.28 -9.02
CA ILE A 78 2.14 7.24 -8.64
C ILE A 78 2.59 8.13 -7.47
N VAL A 79 3.36 7.59 -6.53
CA VAL A 79 3.66 8.25 -5.24
C VAL A 79 5.03 8.90 -5.20
N TYR A 80 5.98 8.45 -6.04
CA TYR A 80 7.36 8.88 -5.99
C TYR A 80 7.96 9.12 -7.38
N LYS A 81 8.86 10.10 -7.45
CA LYS A 81 9.75 10.32 -8.58
C LYS A 81 11.12 10.78 -8.06
N ASP A 82 12.19 10.29 -8.69
CA ASP A 82 13.56 10.77 -8.44
C ASP A 82 13.68 12.29 -8.56
N ASP A 83 14.74 12.84 -7.97
CA ASP A 83 15.06 14.26 -8.02
C ASP A 83 14.99 14.80 -9.45
N HIS A 84 14.19 15.84 -9.65
CA HIS A 84 13.90 16.38 -10.98
C HIS A 84 13.88 17.91 -10.98
N GLU A 85 14.23 18.50 -12.12
CA GLU A 85 14.16 19.95 -12.30
C GLU A 85 12.76 20.37 -12.75
N GLU A 86 12.22 21.41 -12.12
CA GLU A 86 10.93 22.01 -12.50
C GLU A 86 11.03 23.53 -12.57
N ASP A 87 10.26 24.13 -13.48
CA ASP A 87 10.13 25.57 -13.61
C ASP A 87 9.01 26.08 -12.68
N ILE A 88 9.41 26.70 -11.58
CA ILE A 88 8.47 27.12 -10.54
C ILE A 88 8.18 28.62 -10.66
N LEU A 89 6.90 28.95 -10.87
CA LEU A 89 6.41 30.32 -10.84
C LEU A 89 6.63 30.95 -9.45
N GLN A 90 7.25 32.13 -9.44
CA GLN A 90 7.50 32.95 -8.26
C GLN A 90 6.41 34.03 -8.13
N ASP A 91 6.42 34.76 -7.02
CA ASP A 91 5.44 35.83 -6.73
C ASP A 91 5.56 37.06 -7.66
N ASP A 92 6.66 37.17 -8.40
CA ASP A 92 6.93 38.25 -9.36
C ASP A 92 6.60 37.88 -10.82
N ASP A 93 5.79 36.82 -11.01
CA ASP A 93 5.43 36.21 -12.30
C ASP A 93 6.62 35.68 -13.12
N THR A 94 7.83 35.58 -12.53
CA THR A 94 8.97 34.93 -13.17
C THR A 94 9.01 33.43 -12.86
N THR A 95 9.63 32.65 -13.74
CA THR A 95 9.90 31.23 -13.48
C THR A 95 11.32 31.03 -13.01
N LYS A 96 11.48 30.23 -11.96
CA LYS A 96 12.79 29.79 -11.45
C LYS A 96 12.88 28.28 -11.54
N LYS A 97 13.93 27.81 -12.21
CA LYS A 97 14.29 26.40 -12.22
C LYS A 97 14.76 25.97 -10.82
N MET A 98 14.12 24.96 -10.26
CA MET A 98 14.47 24.38 -8.96
C MET A 98 14.51 22.86 -9.05
N THR A 99 15.46 22.27 -8.33
CA THR A 99 15.51 20.83 -8.11
C THR A 99 14.49 20.46 -7.04
N ILE A 100 13.58 19.56 -7.37
CA ILE A 100 12.55 19.03 -6.50
C ILE A 100 13.05 17.70 -5.93
N ASN A 101 13.06 17.60 -4.60
CA ASN A 101 13.27 16.37 -3.86
C ASN A 101 11.98 16.06 -3.10
N GLU A 102 11.19 15.11 -3.61
CA GLU A 102 9.86 14.80 -3.05
C GLU A 102 9.87 14.38 -1.57
N PRO A 103 10.83 13.56 -1.10
CA PRO A 103 10.99 13.23 0.33
C PRO A 103 11.15 14.47 1.22
N ALA A 104 12.03 15.39 0.83
CA ALA A 104 12.23 16.64 1.56
C ALA A 104 10.98 17.53 1.50
N CYS A 105 10.25 17.53 0.38
CA CYS A 105 9.00 18.26 0.26
C CYS A 105 7.92 17.72 1.19
N LEU A 106 7.75 16.41 1.25
CA LEU A 106 6.82 15.75 2.16
C LEU A 106 7.17 16.04 3.63
N LEU A 107 8.45 15.89 4.00
CA LEU A 107 8.91 16.14 5.35
C LEU A 107 8.69 17.60 5.77
N ALA A 108 8.93 18.55 4.88
CA ALA A 108 8.65 19.96 5.13
C ALA A 108 7.16 20.22 5.33
N ALA A 109 6.31 19.62 4.49
CA ALA A 109 4.86 19.79 4.56
C ALA A 109 4.27 19.21 5.85
N ILE A 110 4.68 18.01 6.26
CA ILE A 110 4.16 17.39 7.49
C ILE A 110 4.63 18.11 8.75
N ASN A 111 5.85 18.66 8.77
CA ASN A 111 6.38 19.34 9.95
C ASN A 111 5.85 20.78 10.11
N THR A 112 5.47 21.44 9.01
CA THR A 112 5.14 22.87 9.03
C THR A 112 3.70 23.18 8.64
N GLY A 113 2.99 22.23 8.04
CA GLY A 113 1.69 22.46 7.42
C GLY A 113 1.73 23.33 6.17
N LYS A 114 2.91 23.58 5.61
CA LYS A 114 3.13 24.44 4.44
C LYS A 114 4.00 23.73 3.42
N ALA A 115 3.70 23.95 2.15
CA ALA A 115 4.57 23.50 1.07
C ALA A 115 5.92 24.26 1.15
N PRO A 116 7.07 23.60 0.92
CA PRO A 116 8.36 24.27 0.84
C PRO A 116 8.46 25.17 -0.41
N PRO A 117 9.52 25.99 -0.53
CA PRO A 117 9.84 26.66 -1.78
C PRO A 117 9.94 25.63 -2.93
N GLY A 118 9.08 25.76 -3.94
CA GLY A 118 8.91 24.75 -5.00
C GLY A 118 7.56 24.06 -5.00
N GLY A 119 6.92 23.93 -3.84
CA GLY A 119 5.64 23.24 -3.64
C GLY A 119 5.79 21.85 -3.03
N LEU A 120 4.66 21.21 -2.73
CA LEU A 120 4.61 19.80 -2.33
C LEU A 120 4.51 18.95 -3.61
N TRP A 121 5.40 17.99 -3.77
CA TRP A 121 5.47 17.13 -4.94
C TRP A 121 5.45 15.67 -4.54
N LEU A 122 4.64 14.88 -5.25
CA LEU A 122 4.53 13.43 -5.09
C LEU A 122 4.28 12.81 -6.46
N GLY A 123 5.09 11.82 -6.87
CA GLY A 123 4.96 11.14 -8.16
C GLY A 123 5.13 12.06 -9.37
N GLY A 124 5.97 13.08 -9.25
CA GLY A 124 6.18 14.11 -10.26
C GLY A 124 5.01 15.08 -10.43
N LEU A 125 4.08 15.12 -9.48
CA LEU A 125 2.91 16.00 -9.52
C LEU A 125 2.93 17.00 -8.37
N LYS A 126 2.78 18.28 -8.70
CA LYS A 126 2.62 19.36 -7.71
C LYS A 126 1.23 19.35 -7.07
N TYR A 127 1.19 19.49 -5.75
CA TYR A 127 0.00 19.64 -4.91
C TYR A 127 0.06 20.94 -4.10
N ASN A 128 -1.12 21.47 -3.79
CA ASN A 128 -1.28 22.60 -2.87
C ASN A 128 -1.78 22.08 -1.53
N VAL A 129 -1.09 22.39 -0.43
CA VAL A 129 -1.58 22.07 0.93
C VAL A 129 -2.85 22.87 1.18
N VAL A 130 -3.94 22.18 1.54
CA VAL A 130 -5.27 22.78 1.75
C VAL A 130 -5.75 22.70 3.20
N ARG A 131 -5.23 21.73 3.97
CA ARG A 131 -5.59 21.55 5.38
C ARG A 131 -4.39 21.00 6.14
N TYR A 132 -4.19 21.50 7.35
CA TYR A 132 -3.17 21.02 8.27
C TYR A 132 -3.71 20.99 9.69
N GLU A 133 -3.63 19.83 10.32
CA GLU A 133 -4.14 19.55 11.66
C GLU A 133 -3.06 18.78 12.43
N PRO A 134 -2.21 19.47 13.22
CA PRO A 134 -1.08 18.83 13.89
C PRO A 134 -1.48 17.87 15.01
N GLU A 135 -2.71 18.00 15.52
CA GLU A 135 -3.23 17.25 16.68
C GLU A 135 -4.68 16.80 16.41
N PHE A 136 -4.89 16.04 15.33
CA PHE A 136 -6.20 15.47 15.04
C PHE A 136 -6.47 14.26 15.95
N ASP A 137 -7.51 14.35 16.78
CA ASP A 137 -7.91 13.28 17.69
C ASP A 137 -8.46 12.06 16.94
N VAL A 138 -7.87 10.90 17.20
CA VAL A 138 -8.36 9.59 16.75
C VAL A 138 -8.50 8.65 17.95
N GLU A 139 -9.25 7.57 17.77
CA GLU A 139 -9.28 6.53 18.80
C GLU A 139 -7.87 5.97 19.01
N GLY A 140 -7.32 6.15 20.22
CA GLY A 140 -5.99 5.67 20.58
C GLY A 140 -4.85 6.69 20.50
N GLY A 141 -5.09 7.95 20.13
CA GLY A 141 -4.07 9.00 20.17
C GLY A 141 -4.38 10.21 19.30
N THR A 142 -3.34 10.99 18.98
CA THR A 142 -3.42 12.11 18.03
C THR A 142 -2.55 11.82 16.82
N LEU A 143 -3.04 12.24 15.65
CA LEU A 143 -2.29 12.19 14.39
C LEU A 143 -2.08 13.60 13.84
N CYS A 144 -0.95 13.82 13.19
CA CYS A 144 -0.76 14.98 12.33
C CYS A 144 -1.35 14.66 10.94
N ILE A 145 -2.36 15.42 10.53
CA ILE A 145 -2.99 15.28 9.22
C ILE A 145 -2.64 16.50 8.37
N CYS A 146 -2.02 16.26 7.22
CA CYS A 146 -1.79 17.25 6.18
C CYS A 146 -2.49 16.79 4.91
N SER A 147 -3.45 17.56 4.41
CA SER A 147 -4.15 17.26 3.16
C SER A 147 -3.74 18.26 2.08
N ALA A 148 -3.54 17.76 0.86
CA ALA A 148 -3.17 18.55 -0.29
C ALA A 148 -4.01 18.17 -1.52
N ALA A 149 -4.16 19.13 -2.43
CA ALA A 149 -5.05 18.99 -3.58
C ALA A 149 -4.40 19.50 -4.87
N ARG A 150 -4.82 18.90 -5.98
CA ARG A 150 -4.58 19.38 -7.35
C ARG A 150 -5.82 19.06 -8.21
N PRO A 151 -5.94 19.59 -9.44
CA PRO A 151 -7.12 19.32 -10.25
C PRO A 151 -7.40 17.80 -10.38
N LYS A 152 -8.59 17.38 -9.93
CA LYS A 152 -9.11 16.00 -9.96
C LYS A 152 -8.34 14.97 -9.10
N LYS A 153 -7.44 15.39 -8.21
CA LYS A 153 -6.72 14.49 -7.28
C LYS A 153 -6.49 15.16 -5.92
N GLY A 154 -6.40 14.36 -4.87
CA GLY A 154 -6.01 14.79 -3.53
C GLY A 154 -5.11 13.75 -2.88
N VAL A 155 -4.41 14.18 -1.83
CA VAL A 155 -3.56 13.37 -0.95
C VAL A 155 -3.74 13.86 0.48
#